data_AF-A0A384KL15-F1
#
_entry.id   AF-A0A384KL15-F1
#
_cell.length_a   1.000
_cell.length_b   1.000
_cell.length_c   1.000
_cell.angle_alpha   90.00
_cell.angle_beta   90.00
_cell.angle_gamma   90.00
#
_symmetry.space_group_name_H-M   'P 1'
#
loop_
_entity.id
_entity.type
_entity.pdbx_description
1 polymer ?
#
loop_
_entity_poly.entity_id
_entity_poly.type
_entity_poly.pdbx_seq_one_letter_code
_entity_poly.pdbx_strand_id
1 'polypeptide(L)'
;MSADSRLLGKVQGMEIGLSLGLKSDEGGLKLSLSECGCHVEDITIELEGGASWFYQGMVNAFKDQIGSSVESTIAKKLTEGVSDLDSFLQSLPKEIPVDDNADLNVTFTSDPILRNSSITFEIDGLFTKGETNQVLKSFFKKSVSLVICPGNSKMLGISVDEAVFNSAAALYYNADFVQWVVDKIPEQSLLNTARWRFIIPQLYKKYPNQDMNLNISLSSPPLVKISEQYVGANVNADLVINVLDANQVIPVACISLMIRGSGALRVMGNNLGGSVSLEDFSMSLKWSNIGNLHLHLLQPIVWTVIQTVFVPYANDHLEKGFPLPIMHGFTLQNAEIICSESEITVCSDVAYLDSSQQPQWL
;
A
#
# COMPACT_ATOMS: atom_id res chain seq x y z
N MET A 1 21.02 55.66 42.29
CA MET A 1 21.48 54.87 41.12
C MET A 1 20.59 53.65 41.05
N SER A 2 19.94 53.40 39.90
CA SER A 2 19.21 52.14 39.73
C SER A 2 20.20 50.99 39.72
N ALA A 3 19.92 49.94 40.50
CA ALA A 3 20.72 48.72 40.52
C ALA A 3 20.39 47.79 39.34
N ASP A 4 19.42 48.17 38.50
CA ASP A 4 19.00 47.35 37.38
C ASP A 4 20.05 47.38 36.26
N SER A 5 20.68 46.23 36.08
CA SER A 5 21.56 45.92 34.95
C SER A 5 20.91 44.84 34.09
N ARG A 6 20.97 45.00 32.77
CA ARG A 6 20.50 43.99 31.81
C ARG A 6 21.67 43.09 31.43
N LEU A 7 21.43 41.78 31.41
CA LEU A 7 22.41 40.79 30.95
C LEU A 7 22.09 40.38 29.50
N LEU A 8 23.09 40.50 28.63
CA LEU A 8 23.07 40.01 27.26
C LEU A 8 24.07 38.87 27.12
N GLY A 9 23.57 37.66 26.86
CA GLY A 9 24.39 36.48 26.60
C GLY A 9 24.37 36.12 25.12
N LYS A 10 25.55 35.84 24.56
CA LYS A 10 25.72 35.34 23.19
C LYS A 10 26.59 34.09 23.21
N VAL A 11 26.05 33.00 22.71
CA VAL A 11 26.78 31.73 22.48
C VAL A 11 27.35 31.76 21.05
N GLN A 12 28.61 31.39 20.88
CA GLN A 12 29.30 31.36 19.59
C GLN A 12 29.95 29.99 19.37
N GLY A 13 30.00 29.54 18.11
CA GLY A 13 30.68 28.29 17.73
C GLY A 13 30.11 27.05 18.43
N MET A 14 28.79 26.95 18.57
CA MET A 14 28.17 25.78 19.19
C MET A 14 28.09 24.61 18.21
N GLU A 15 28.70 23.49 18.57
CA GLU A 15 28.70 22.25 17.81
C GLU A 15 27.95 21.15 18.57
N ILE A 16 27.11 20.40 17.87
CA ILE A 16 26.32 19.32 18.44
C ILE A 16 26.54 18.07 17.59
N GLY A 17 26.89 16.97 18.26
CA GLY A 17 27.04 15.65 17.65
C GLY A 17 26.10 14.65 18.33
N LEU A 18 25.43 13.82 17.53
CA LEU A 18 24.51 12.80 18.00
C LEU A 18 24.71 11.51 17.19
N SER A 19 24.92 10.40 17.88
CA SER A 19 25.03 9.07 17.28
C SER A 19 23.86 8.22 17.75
N LEU A 20 23.02 7.79 16.81
CA LEU A 20 21.81 7.01 17.07
C LEU A 20 21.94 5.60 16.49
N GLY A 21 21.49 4.61 17.25
CA GLY A 21 21.27 3.24 16.79
C GLY A 21 19.78 3.04 16.48
N LEU A 22 19.47 2.33 15.39
CA LEU A 22 18.11 1.99 15.00
C LEU A 22 18.04 0.48 14.75
N LYS A 23 17.03 -0.18 15.32
CA LYS A 23 16.81 -1.62 15.20
C LYS A 23 15.32 -1.97 15.17
N SER A 24 14.99 -3.16 14.69
CA SER A 24 13.65 -3.73 14.82
C SER A 24 13.48 -4.35 16.22
N ASP A 25 12.30 -4.15 16.82
CA ASP A 25 11.93 -4.72 18.13
C ASP A 25 10.46 -5.15 18.08
N GLU A 26 10.20 -6.45 18.18
CA GLU A 26 8.84 -7.04 18.13
C GLU A 26 7.96 -6.57 16.95
N GLY A 27 8.57 -6.33 15.78
CA GLY A 27 7.88 -5.83 14.58
C GLY A 27 7.63 -4.32 14.55
N GLY A 28 8.12 -3.57 15.55
CA GLY A 28 8.22 -2.11 15.56
C GLY A 28 9.67 -1.64 15.38
N LEU A 29 9.90 -0.32 15.46
CA LEU A 29 11.24 0.27 15.43
C LEU A 29 11.62 0.79 16.81
N LYS A 30 12.91 0.63 17.14
CA LYS A 30 13.49 1.11 18.38
C LYS A 30 14.75 1.91 18.12
N LEU A 31 14.79 3.09 18.70
CA LEU A 31 15.88 4.04 18.61
C LEU A 31 16.64 4.05 19.94
N SER A 32 17.97 4.04 19.87
CA SER A 32 18.84 4.13 21.03
C SER A 32 19.87 5.23 20.85
N LEU A 33 20.12 5.99 21.91
CA LEU A 33 21.19 6.98 21.93
C LEU A 33 22.51 6.31 22.28
N SER A 34 23.48 6.34 21.37
CA SER A 34 24.84 5.80 21.60
C SER A 34 25.76 6.87 22.17
N GLU A 35 25.79 8.05 21.55
CA GLU A 35 26.65 9.16 21.95
C GLU A 35 25.93 10.49 21.73
N CYS A 36 26.11 11.44 22.64
CA CYS A 36 25.63 12.82 22.54
C CYS A 36 26.72 13.76 23.04
N GLY A 37 27.14 14.69 22.19
CA GLY A 37 28.12 15.72 22.52
C GLY A 37 27.58 17.10 22.15
N CYS A 38 27.84 18.08 23.02
CA CYS A 38 27.62 19.49 22.73
C CYS A 38 28.88 20.22 23.17
N HIS A 39 29.42 21.06 22.30
CA HIS A 39 30.58 21.89 22.60
C HIS A 39 30.26 23.35 22.28
N VAL A 40 30.65 24.25 23.17
CA VAL A 40 30.56 25.70 22.97
C VAL A 40 31.96 26.29 22.92
N GLU A 41 32.31 26.88 21.78
CA GLU A 41 33.60 27.55 21.60
C GLU A 41 33.75 28.78 22.51
N ASP A 42 32.72 29.65 22.54
CA ASP A 42 32.75 30.86 23.37
C ASP A 42 31.37 31.32 23.85
N ILE A 43 31.33 31.88 25.06
CA ILE A 43 30.17 32.63 25.58
C ILE A 43 30.55 34.06 25.90
N THR A 44 29.95 35.02 25.21
CA THR A 44 30.08 36.44 25.54
C THR A 44 28.93 36.85 26.46
N ILE A 45 29.23 37.47 27.60
CA ILE A 45 28.23 38.01 28.52
C ILE A 45 28.51 39.48 28.75
N GLU A 46 27.58 40.34 28.36
CA GLU A 46 27.68 41.79 28.52
C GLU A 46 26.61 42.28 29.48
N LEU A 47 27.02 43.04 30.49
CA LEU A 47 26.10 43.71 31.40
C LEU A 47 25.94 45.18 30.95
N GLU A 48 24.71 45.60 30.70
CA GLU A 48 24.37 46.96 30.29
C GLU A 48 23.60 47.70 31.40
N GLY A 49 23.93 48.96 31.65
CA GLY A 49 23.23 49.84 32.61
C GLY A 49 23.69 49.74 34.07
N GLY A 50 23.03 50.49 34.96
CA GLY A 50 23.19 50.37 36.42
C GLY A 50 24.63 50.25 36.94
N ALA A 51 24.88 49.20 37.71
CA ALA A 51 26.17 48.88 38.34
C ALA A 51 26.98 47.83 37.55
N SER A 52 26.73 47.69 36.24
CA SER A 52 27.38 46.68 35.38
C SER A 52 28.90 46.70 35.44
N TRP A 53 29.51 47.88 35.59
CA TRP A 53 30.97 48.05 35.74
C TRP A 53 31.55 47.30 36.94
N PHE A 54 30.78 47.09 38.01
CA PHE A 54 31.21 46.42 39.22
C PHE A 54 31.06 44.89 39.10
N TYR A 55 29.99 44.42 38.46
CA TYR A 55 29.66 42.99 38.38
C TYR A 55 30.24 42.27 37.16
N GLN A 56 30.69 42.98 36.11
CA GLN A 56 31.20 42.38 34.88
C GLN A 56 32.37 41.41 35.11
N GLY A 57 33.32 41.76 35.98
CA GLY A 57 34.45 40.89 36.31
C GLY A 57 34.03 39.61 37.02
N MET A 58 33.00 39.68 37.87
CA MET A 58 32.44 38.51 38.55
C MET A 58 31.75 37.58 37.54
N VAL A 59 30.94 38.13 36.63
CA VAL A 59 30.24 37.33 35.61
C VAL A 59 31.21 36.68 34.63
N ASN A 60 32.26 37.38 34.22
CA ASN A 60 33.32 36.82 33.37
C ASN A 60 34.03 35.63 34.03
N ALA A 61 34.15 35.59 35.36
CA ALA A 61 34.74 34.46 36.07
C ALA A 61 33.87 33.19 36.05
N PHE A 62 32.57 33.32 35.77
CA PHE A 62 31.63 32.20 35.64
C PHE A 62 31.41 31.74 34.19
N LYS A 63 32.08 32.35 33.21
CA LYS A 63 31.88 32.09 31.78
C LYS A 63 31.98 30.59 31.43
N ASP A 64 33.01 29.90 31.93
CA ASP A 64 33.21 28.48 31.68
C ASP A 64 32.10 27.63 32.32
N GLN A 65 31.69 27.97 33.55
CA GLN A 65 30.61 27.28 34.24
C GLN A 65 29.26 27.46 33.53
N ILE A 66 29.01 28.66 33.00
CA ILE A 66 27.84 28.96 32.18
C ILE A 66 27.92 28.16 30.86
N GLY A 67 29.09 28.08 30.24
CA GLY A 67 29.38 27.22 29.09
C GLY A 67 29.00 25.78 29.32
N SER A 68 29.58 25.14 30.33
CA SER A 68 29.28 23.75 30.68
C SER A 68 27.80 23.54 31.07
N SER A 69 27.17 24.55 31.69
CA SER A 69 25.73 24.49 31.99
C SER A 69 24.88 24.53 30.72
N VAL A 70 25.27 25.31 29.70
CA VAL A 70 24.59 25.34 28.40
C VAL A 70 24.78 24.00 27.68
N GLU A 71 26.01 23.50 27.58
CA GLU A 71 26.33 22.21 26.96
C GLU A 71 25.53 21.06 27.57
N SER A 72 25.54 20.94 28.90
CA SER A 72 24.81 19.89 29.63
C SER A 72 23.29 20.02 29.50
N THR A 73 22.76 21.26 29.47
CA THR A 73 21.32 21.48 29.27
C THR A 73 20.89 21.07 27.87
N ILE A 74 21.68 21.38 26.85
CA ILE A 74 21.41 20.99 25.46
C ILE A 74 21.50 19.47 25.31
N ALA A 75 22.55 18.84 25.82
CA ALA A 75 22.69 17.38 25.78
C ALA A 75 21.51 16.67 26.46
N LYS A 76 21.03 17.20 27.59
CA LYS A 76 19.83 16.69 28.26
C LYS A 76 18.59 16.84 27.39
N LYS A 77 18.38 18.01 26.77
CA LYS A 77 17.22 18.26 25.89
C LYS A 77 17.23 17.40 24.64
N LEU A 78 18.41 17.13 24.06
CA LEU A 78 18.56 16.19 22.96
C LEU A 78 18.23 14.76 23.39
N THR A 79 18.69 14.34 24.57
CA THR A 79 18.36 13.01 25.11
C THR A 79 16.86 12.86 25.34
N GLU A 80 16.19 13.88 25.88
CA GLU A 80 14.73 13.92 26.00
C GLU A 80 14.06 13.80 24.62
N GLY A 81 14.50 14.59 23.63
CA GLY A 81 13.97 14.52 22.27
C GLY A 81 14.19 13.17 21.57
N VAL A 82 15.31 12.49 21.82
CA VAL A 82 15.56 11.13 21.31
C VAL A 82 14.60 10.13 21.96
N SER A 83 14.29 10.28 23.25
CA SER A 83 13.30 9.44 23.93
C SER A 83 11.88 9.66 23.38
N ASP A 84 11.54 10.91 23.06
CA ASP A 84 10.25 11.24 22.43
C ASP A 84 10.17 10.63 21.02
N LEU A 85 11.25 10.72 20.25
CA LEU A 85 11.34 10.11 18.91
C LEU A 85 11.28 8.58 18.96
N ASP A 86 11.96 7.94 19.91
CA ASP A 86 11.87 6.49 20.14
C ASP A 86 10.44 6.07 20.45
N SER A 87 9.76 6.80 21.36
CA SER A 87 8.36 6.54 21.70
C SER A 87 7.44 6.65 20.47
N PHE A 88 7.69 7.65 19.62
CA PHE A 88 6.96 7.80 18.36
C PHE A 88 7.21 6.64 17.39
N LEU A 89 8.46 6.23 17.20
CA LEU A 89 8.82 5.11 16.30
C LEU A 89 8.24 3.78 16.79
N GLN A 90 8.18 3.57 18.11
CA GLN A 90 7.54 2.39 18.71
C GLN A 90 6.01 2.41 18.59
N SER A 91 5.42 3.60 18.49
CA SER A 91 3.97 3.77 18.31
C SER A 91 3.47 3.56 16.88
N LEU A 92 4.38 3.34 15.93
CA LEU A 92 4.01 3.13 14.53
C LEU A 92 3.09 1.91 14.40
N PRO A 93 2.03 2.03 13.56
CA PRO A 93 1.09 0.95 13.38
C PRO A 93 1.80 -0.26 12.77
N LYS A 94 1.41 -1.45 13.23
CA LYS A 94 1.87 -2.74 12.67
C LYS A 94 1.00 -3.20 11.51
N GLU A 95 -0.19 -2.61 11.37
CA GLU A 95 -1.16 -2.89 10.32
C GLU A 95 -1.80 -1.58 9.87
N ILE A 96 -2.04 -1.42 8.56
CA ILE A 96 -2.75 -0.28 7.98
C ILE A 96 -4.09 -0.79 7.43
N PRO A 97 -5.24 -0.27 7.89
CA PRO A 97 -6.52 -0.70 7.36
C PRO A 97 -6.67 -0.29 5.89
N VAL A 98 -7.09 -1.25 5.05
CA VAL A 98 -7.37 -1.01 3.64
C VAL A 98 -8.88 -0.85 3.43
N ASP A 99 -9.67 -1.78 3.95
CA ASP A 99 -11.14 -1.74 3.98
C ASP A 99 -11.70 -2.67 5.07
N ASP A 100 -13.03 -2.86 5.11
CA ASP A 100 -13.72 -3.73 6.09
C ASP A 100 -13.27 -5.20 6.08
N ASN A 101 -12.52 -5.62 5.06
CA ASN A 101 -12.11 -6.99 4.83
C ASN A 101 -10.60 -7.20 4.85
N ALA A 102 -9.79 -6.15 4.84
CA ALA A 102 -8.35 -6.29 4.70
C ALA A 102 -7.56 -5.20 5.42
N ASP A 103 -6.48 -5.66 6.04
CA ASP A 103 -5.41 -4.85 6.61
C ASP A 103 -4.10 -5.17 5.88
N LEU A 104 -3.23 -4.18 5.71
CA LEU A 104 -1.87 -4.35 5.21
C LEU A 104 -0.92 -4.52 6.40
N ASN A 105 -0.27 -5.67 6.52
CA ASN A 105 0.73 -5.89 7.56
C ASN A 105 2.01 -5.12 7.24
N VAL A 106 2.35 -4.14 8.08
CA VAL A 106 3.53 -3.28 7.93
C VAL A 106 4.56 -3.49 9.05
N THR A 107 4.51 -4.64 9.73
CA THR A 107 5.51 -5.03 10.73
C THR A 107 6.90 -5.10 10.12
N PHE A 108 7.90 -4.55 10.83
CA PHE A 108 9.29 -4.61 10.40
C PHE A 108 9.85 -6.03 10.56
N THR A 109 10.39 -6.60 9.49
CA THR A 109 10.84 -8.00 9.46
C THR A 109 12.32 -8.19 9.75
N SER A 110 13.11 -7.12 9.64
CA SER A 110 14.55 -7.10 9.88
C SER A 110 15.01 -5.73 10.41
N ASP A 111 16.24 -5.67 10.92
CA ASP A 111 16.87 -4.41 11.30
C ASP A 111 17.07 -3.51 10.06
N PRO A 112 16.95 -2.18 10.19
CA PRO A 112 17.12 -1.27 9.07
C PRO A 112 18.50 -1.38 8.42
N ILE A 113 18.53 -1.42 7.10
CA ILE A 113 19.75 -1.55 6.33
C ILE A 113 20.29 -0.14 6.03
N LEU A 114 21.40 0.21 6.67
CA LEU A 114 22.09 1.48 6.46
C LEU A 114 23.07 1.38 5.28
N ARG A 115 22.97 2.32 4.34
CA ARG A 115 23.89 2.49 3.22
C ARG A 115 24.43 3.91 3.21
N ASN A 116 25.45 4.17 2.39
CA ASN A 116 26.09 5.48 2.29
C ASN A 116 25.13 6.63 1.96
N SER A 117 24.00 6.35 1.29
CA SER A 117 23.05 7.35 0.82
C SER A 117 21.58 6.96 1.00
N SER A 118 21.29 5.92 1.78
CA SER A 118 19.91 5.48 2.04
C SER A 118 19.79 4.67 3.33
N ILE A 119 18.57 4.66 3.87
CA ILE A 119 18.15 3.75 4.93
C ILE A 119 16.99 2.96 4.36
N THR A 120 17.08 1.63 4.41
CA THR A 120 16.04 0.73 3.89
C THR A 120 15.37 0.00 5.05
N PHE A 121 14.05 0.01 5.04
CA PHE A 121 13.21 -0.71 5.99
C PHE A 121 12.50 -1.85 5.26
N GLU A 122 12.57 -3.05 5.81
CA GLU A 122 11.84 -4.21 5.29
C GLU A 122 10.60 -4.45 6.15
N ILE A 123 9.46 -4.58 5.49
CA ILE A 123 8.17 -4.84 6.13
C ILE A 123 7.54 -6.12 5.56
N ASP A 124 6.60 -6.73 6.30
CA ASP A 124 5.92 -7.97 5.88
C ASP A 124 5.13 -7.77 4.57
N GLY A 125 4.35 -6.69 4.48
CA GLY A 125 3.67 -6.23 3.27
C GLY A 125 2.48 -7.08 2.81
N LEU A 126 2.15 -8.20 3.48
CA LEU A 126 1.05 -9.07 3.07
C LEU A 126 -0.30 -8.56 3.58
N PHE A 127 -1.34 -8.79 2.79
CA PHE A 127 -2.72 -8.49 3.16
C PHE A 127 -3.25 -9.57 4.14
N THR A 128 -3.83 -9.13 5.25
CA THR A 128 -4.37 -9.96 6.32
C THR A 128 -5.80 -9.55 6.67
N LYS A 129 -6.52 -10.40 7.41
CA LYS A 129 -7.82 -10.07 8.02
C LYS A 129 -7.81 -10.66 9.43
N GLY A 130 -7.49 -9.83 10.43
CA GLY A 130 -7.21 -10.26 11.81
C GLY A 130 -6.06 -11.27 11.93
N GLU A 131 -5.94 -11.96 13.07
CA GLU A 131 -4.82 -12.87 13.40
C GLU A 131 -4.73 -14.17 12.54
N THR A 132 -5.62 -14.35 11.57
CA THR A 132 -6.00 -15.69 11.09
C THR A 132 -5.22 -16.27 9.90
N ASN A 133 -4.16 -15.63 9.39
CA ASN A 133 -3.55 -16.05 8.11
C ASN A 133 -2.04 -16.35 8.16
N GLN A 134 -1.60 -17.19 9.11
CA GLN A 134 -0.24 -17.74 9.12
C GLN A 134 0.07 -18.61 7.88
N VAL A 135 -0.94 -19.19 7.22
CA VAL A 135 -0.77 -20.11 6.08
C VAL A 135 -0.28 -19.39 4.82
N LEU A 136 -0.67 -18.12 4.59
CA LEU A 136 -0.24 -17.36 3.40
C LEU A 136 1.24 -16.93 3.48
N LYS A 137 1.77 -16.72 4.70
CA LYS A 137 3.14 -16.23 4.92
C LYS A 137 4.23 -17.14 4.33
N SER A 138 4.01 -18.46 4.28
CA SER A 138 5.00 -19.40 3.73
C SER A 138 5.01 -19.45 2.20
N PHE A 139 3.89 -19.13 1.54
CA PHE A 139 3.78 -19.22 0.07
C PHE A 139 4.43 -18.04 -0.66
N PHE A 140 4.52 -16.89 0.01
CA PHE A 140 4.90 -15.62 -0.62
C PHE A 140 6.31 -15.14 -0.26
N LYS A 141 7.12 -15.96 0.40
CA LYS A 141 8.47 -15.57 0.83
C LYS A 141 9.44 -15.59 -0.35
N LYS A 142 9.52 -14.47 -1.09
CA LYS A 142 10.51 -14.25 -2.16
C LYS A 142 11.56 -13.22 -1.73
N SER A 143 12.72 -13.30 -2.38
CA SER A 143 13.95 -12.56 -2.06
C SER A 143 13.84 -11.07 -2.33
N VAL A 144 14.48 -10.29 -1.44
CA VAL A 144 14.61 -8.83 -1.47
C VAL A 144 15.22 -8.35 -2.79
N SER A 145 14.47 -7.52 -3.51
CA SER A 145 14.98 -6.70 -4.59
C SER A 145 15.39 -5.32 -4.06
N LEU A 146 16.39 -4.74 -4.70
CA LEU A 146 16.95 -3.45 -4.28
C LEU A 146 16.05 -2.34 -4.83
N VAL A 147 15.50 -1.51 -3.94
CA VAL A 147 14.73 -0.34 -4.36
C VAL A 147 15.66 0.63 -5.08
N ILE A 148 15.54 0.73 -6.40
CA ILE A 148 16.36 1.62 -7.22
C ILE A 148 15.43 2.66 -7.84
N CYS A 149 15.47 3.88 -7.32
CA CYS A 149 14.89 5.04 -7.97
C CYS A 149 15.93 5.67 -8.91
N PRO A 150 15.79 5.53 -10.24
CA PRO A 150 16.73 6.08 -11.21
C PRO A 150 16.54 7.58 -11.36
N GLY A 151 17.65 8.32 -11.39
CA GLY A 151 17.70 9.73 -11.83
C GLY A 151 17.00 10.72 -10.88
N ASN A 152 17.77 11.62 -10.29
CA ASN A 152 17.36 12.62 -9.28
C ASN A 152 17.00 11.96 -7.94
N SER A 153 17.65 12.43 -6.86
CA SER A 153 17.52 11.92 -5.50
C SER A 153 16.12 12.17 -4.93
N LYS A 154 15.16 11.33 -5.31
CA LYS A 154 13.83 11.22 -4.67
C LYS A 154 14.03 10.92 -3.19
N MET A 155 13.17 11.51 -2.35
CA MET A 155 13.28 11.37 -0.89
C MET A 155 12.85 9.99 -0.38
N LEU A 156 11.94 9.32 -1.11
CA LEU A 156 11.34 8.06 -0.71
C LEU A 156 11.22 7.09 -1.89
N GLY A 157 11.58 5.83 -1.66
CA GLY A 157 11.31 4.72 -2.55
C GLY A 157 10.55 3.64 -1.79
N ILE A 158 9.39 3.22 -2.31
CA ILE A 158 8.60 2.12 -1.77
C ILE A 158 8.54 1.04 -2.82
N SER A 159 8.93 -0.17 -2.45
CA SER A 159 8.93 -1.31 -3.36
C SER A 159 7.93 -2.35 -2.91
N VAL A 160 7.15 -2.85 -3.86
CA VAL A 160 6.01 -3.72 -3.64
C VAL A 160 6.17 -4.95 -4.51
N ASP A 161 6.42 -6.10 -3.90
CA ASP A 161 6.56 -7.38 -4.59
C ASP A 161 5.21 -7.89 -5.11
N GLU A 162 5.23 -8.66 -6.19
CA GLU A 162 4.09 -9.40 -6.76
C GLU A 162 3.31 -10.21 -5.71
N ALA A 163 4.01 -10.72 -4.69
CA ALA A 163 3.46 -11.38 -3.51
C ALA A 163 2.40 -10.54 -2.78
N VAL A 164 2.59 -9.23 -2.67
CA VAL A 164 1.64 -8.33 -1.99
C VAL A 164 0.29 -8.36 -2.71
N PHE A 165 0.30 -8.19 -4.03
CA PHE A 165 -0.90 -8.23 -4.86
C PHE A 165 -1.56 -9.62 -4.86
N ASN A 166 -0.76 -10.69 -4.92
CA ASN A 166 -1.28 -12.06 -4.87
C ASN A 166 -1.87 -12.41 -3.49
N SER A 167 -1.32 -11.86 -2.41
CA SER A 167 -1.89 -12.02 -1.06
C SER A 167 -3.26 -11.33 -0.94
N ALA A 168 -3.41 -10.13 -1.51
CA ALA A 168 -4.68 -9.43 -1.58
C ALA A 168 -5.69 -10.24 -2.42
N ALA A 169 -5.29 -10.67 -3.62
CA ALA A 169 -6.15 -11.47 -4.50
C ALA A 169 -6.64 -12.77 -3.81
N ALA A 170 -5.77 -13.45 -3.05
CA ALA A 170 -6.14 -14.62 -2.26
C ALA A 170 -7.08 -14.28 -1.09
N LEU A 171 -6.85 -13.17 -0.41
CA LEU A 171 -7.69 -12.74 0.71
C LEU A 171 -9.12 -12.42 0.25
N TYR A 172 -9.26 -11.58 -0.78
CA TYR A 172 -10.59 -11.24 -1.33
C TYR A 172 -11.27 -12.43 -1.99
N TYR A 173 -10.52 -13.35 -2.59
CA TYR A 173 -11.08 -14.61 -3.06
C TYR A 173 -11.71 -15.44 -1.92
N ASN A 174 -11.13 -15.45 -0.72
CA ASN A 174 -11.70 -16.21 0.40
C ASN A 174 -12.86 -15.49 1.12
N ALA A 175 -13.00 -14.18 0.96
CA ALA A 175 -13.94 -13.33 1.70
C ALA A 175 -15.31 -13.17 1.01
N ASP A 176 -15.91 -14.25 0.50
CA ASP A 176 -17.26 -14.29 -0.15
C ASP A 176 -17.40 -13.55 -1.50
N PHE A 177 -16.35 -12.96 -2.08
CA PHE A 177 -16.40 -12.28 -3.40
C PHE A 177 -16.46 -13.23 -4.63
N VAL A 178 -16.90 -14.48 -4.45
CA VAL A 178 -16.60 -15.58 -5.41
C VAL A 178 -17.74 -15.89 -6.37
N GLN A 179 -18.97 -15.48 -6.10
CA GLN A 179 -20.13 -15.85 -6.93
C GLN A 179 -20.90 -14.62 -7.40
N TRP A 180 -20.84 -14.35 -8.69
CA TRP A 180 -21.63 -13.31 -9.31
C TRP A 180 -22.67 -13.98 -10.20
N VAL A 181 -23.91 -14.02 -9.69
CA VAL A 181 -25.04 -14.33 -10.54
C VAL A 181 -25.25 -13.10 -11.42
N VAL A 182 -24.91 -13.21 -12.71
CA VAL A 182 -25.03 -12.09 -13.64
C VAL A 182 -26.50 -11.98 -14.07
N ASP A 183 -27.36 -11.60 -13.12
CA ASP A 183 -28.79 -11.36 -13.35
C ASP A 183 -29.04 -10.00 -14.02
N LYS A 184 -27.99 -9.19 -14.17
CA LYS A 184 -28.01 -7.87 -14.81
C LYS A 184 -26.88 -7.75 -15.84
N ILE A 185 -26.91 -8.59 -16.87
CA ILE A 185 -26.19 -8.25 -18.12
C ILE A 185 -26.85 -6.98 -18.68
N PRO A 186 -26.09 -5.99 -19.21
CA PRO A 186 -26.67 -4.81 -19.85
C PRO A 186 -27.70 -5.13 -20.94
N GLU A 187 -27.53 -6.28 -21.62
CA GLU A 187 -28.49 -6.85 -22.56
C GLU A 187 -29.26 -8.03 -21.94
N GLN A 188 -30.22 -7.74 -21.07
CA GLN A 188 -31.18 -8.74 -20.57
C GLN A 188 -31.89 -9.49 -21.70
N SER A 189 -31.96 -8.89 -22.90
CA SER A 189 -32.48 -9.55 -24.10
C SER A 189 -31.69 -10.78 -24.54
N LEU A 190 -30.46 -11.01 -24.07
CA LEU A 190 -29.69 -12.23 -24.34
C LEU A 190 -30.01 -13.37 -23.37
N LEU A 191 -30.70 -13.09 -22.26
CA LEU A 191 -31.00 -14.04 -21.19
C LEU A 191 -32.28 -14.84 -21.44
N ASN A 192 -32.51 -15.26 -22.69
CA ASN A 192 -33.61 -16.16 -23.04
C ASN A 192 -33.15 -17.18 -24.09
N THR A 193 -33.57 -18.44 -23.94
CA THR A 193 -33.14 -19.54 -24.81
C THR A 193 -33.53 -19.34 -26.28
N ALA A 194 -34.59 -18.57 -26.58
CA ALA A 194 -35.00 -18.24 -27.94
C ALA A 194 -33.92 -17.48 -28.72
N ARG A 195 -33.16 -16.63 -28.02
CA ARG A 195 -32.10 -15.81 -28.61
C ARG A 195 -30.86 -16.63 -28.93
N TRP A 196 -30.69 -17.75 -28.23
CA TRP A 196 -29.59 -18.69 -28.42
C TRP A 196 -29.94 -19.80 -29.40
N ARG A 197 -31.11 -19.76 -30.05
CA ARG A 197 -31.56 -20.80 -30.99
C ARG A 197 -30.53 -21.12 -32.10
N PHE A 198 -29.77 -20.12 -32.55
CA PHE A 198 -28.73 -20.30 -33.59
C PHE A 198 -27.32 -20.48 -33.01
N ILE A 199 -27.14 -20.22 -31.71
CA ILE A 199 -25.86 -20.31 -30.99
C ILE A 199 -25.71 -21.70 -30.36
N ILE A 200 -26.74 -22.11 -29.61
CA ILE A 200 -26.90 -23.43 -29.01
C ILE A 200 -28.28 -23.99 -29.38
N PRO A 201 -28.45 -24.59 -30.57
CA PRO A 201 -29.76 -25.09 -31.01
C PRO A 201 -30.39 -26.13 -30.07
N GLN A 202 -29.57 -26.93 -29.39
CA GLN A 202 -30.04 -27.95 -28.45
C GLN A 202 -30.61 -27.35 -27.15
N LEU A 203 -30.13 -26.17 -26.74
CA LEU A 203 -30.67 -25.42 -25.61
C LEU A 203 -32.14 -25.08 -25.87
N TYR A 204 -32.41 -24.45 -27.02
CA TYR A 204 -33.76 -24.05 -27.41
C TYR A 204 -34.69 -25.25 -27.64
N LYS A 205 -34.18 -26.36 -28.20
CA LYS A 205 -35.00 -27.57 -28.40
C LYS A 205 -35.48 -28.18 -27.08
N LYS A 206 -34.62 -28.21 -26.06
CA LYS A 206 -34.92 -28.82 -24.76
C LYS A 206 -35.69 -27.87 -23.84
N TYR A 207 -35.42 -26.56 -23.95
CA TYR A 207 -36.01 -25.51 -23.11
C TYR A 207 -36.48 -24.34 -23.98
N PRO A 208 -37.59 -24.47 -24.74
CA PRO A 208 -38.03 -23.44 -25.68
C PRO A 208 -38.59 -22.20 -24.97
N ASN A 209 -38.13 -21.00 -25.35
CA ASN A 209 -38.57 -19.68 -24.84
C ASN A 209 -38.45 -19.51 -23.31
N GLN A 210 -37.56 -20.25 -22.68
CA GLN A 210 -37.31 -20.17 -21.23
C GLN A 210 -36.31 -19.06 -20.93
N ASP A 211 -36.45 -18.44 -19.77
CA ASP A 211 -35.46 -17.50 -19.27
C ASP A 211 -34.20 -18.25 -18.82
N MET A 212 -33.07 -17.57 -18.82
CA MET A 212 -31.78 -18.14 -18.43
C MET A 212 -30.96 -17.12 -17.66
N ASN A 213 -30.03 -17.59 -16.84
CA ASN A 213 -28.99 -16.73 -16.28
C ASN A 213 -27.61 -17.35 -16.50
N LEU A 214 -26.61 -16.47 -16.44
CA LEU A 214 -25.20 -16.81 -16.55
C LEU A 214 -24.59 -16.60 -15.18
N ASN A 215 -24.19 -17.67 -14.52
CA ASN A 215 -23.48 -17.59 -13.25
C ASN A 215 -21.99 -17.69 -13.52
N ILE A 216 -21.22 -16.68 -13.12
CA ILE A 216 -19.76 -16.68 -13.23
C ILE A 216 -19.17 -16.67 -11.83
N SER A 217 -18.27 -17.60 -11.58
CA SER A 217 -17.56 -17.71 -10.32
C SER A 217 -16.07 -17.92 -10.52
N LEU A 218 -15.25 -17.37 -9.64
CA LEU A 218 -13.80 -17.59 -9.69
C LEU A 218 -13.47 -19.03 -9.28
N SER A 219 -12.63 -19.71 -10.08
CA SER A 219 -12.22 -21.09 -9.85
C SER A 219 -10.95 -21.19 -9.00
N SER A 220 -10.20 -20.09 -8.90
CA SER A 220 -9.02 -19.91 -8.05
C SER A 220 -8.79 -18.41 -7.79
N PRO A 221 -7.96 -18.03 -6.79
CA PRO A 221 -7.50 -16.66 -6.67
C PRO A 221 -6.88 -16.15 -7.98
N PRO A 222 -7.16 -14.89 -8.37
CA PRO A 222 -6.42 -14.22 -9.43
C PRO A 222 -4.91 -14.21 -9.15
N LEU A 223 -4.11 -14.34 -10.20
CA LEU A 223 -2.65 -14.27 -10.10
C LEU A 223 -2.14 -13.06 -10.87
N VAL A 224 -1.59 -12.11 -10.13
CA VAL A 224 -0.93 -10.92 -10.67
C VAL A 224 0.48 -11.30 -11.15
N LYS A 225 0.85 -10.73 -12.29
CA LYS A 225 2.16 -10.88 -12.92
C LYS A 225 2.75 -9.51 -13.22
N ILE A 226 3.97 -9.28 -12.76
CA ILE A 226 4.68 -8.01 -12.93
C ILE A 226 6.03 -8.25 -13.60
N SER A 227 6.29 -7.48 -14.65
CA SER A 227 7.58 -7.35 -15.30
C SER A 227 7.79 -5.91 -15.76
N GLU A 228 8.99 -5.60 -16.28
CA GLU A 228 9.36 -4.24 -16.72
C GLU A 228 8.37 -3.60 -17.71
N GLN A 229 7.72 -4.41 -18.55
CA GLN A 229 6.85 -3.94 -19.63
C GLN A 229 5.41 -4.41 -19.47
N TYR A 230 5.10 -5.16 -18.41
CA TYR A 230 3.80 -5.78 -18.25
C TYR A 230 3.39 -5.83 -16.79
N VAL A 231 2.20 -5.29 -16.51
CA VAL A 231 1.46 -5.55 -15.29
C VAL A 231 0.17 -6.18 -15.74
N GLY A 232 -0.17 -7.35 -15.22
CA GLY A 232 -1.39 -8.03 -15.61
C GLY A 232 -1.85 -9.06 -14.59
N ALA A 233 -3.01 -9.64 -14.86
CA ALA A 233 -3.60 -10.65 -14.00
C ALA A 233 -4.16 -11.81 -14.84
N ASN A 234 -3.91 -13.02 -14.37
CA ASN A 234 -4.53 -14.24 -14.87
C ASN A 234 -5.69 -14.61 -13.94
N VAL A 235 -6.88 -14.76 -14.51
CA VAL A 235 -8.11 -15.04 -13.77
C VAL A 235 -8.72 -16.33 -14.32
N ASN A 236 -8.86 -17.33 -13.44
CA ASN A 236 -9.57 -18.56 -13.76
C ASN A 236 -11.00 -18.47 -13.22
N ALA A 237 -11.98 -18.68 -14.07
CA ALA A 237 -13.39 -18.62 -13.71
C ALA A 237 -14.18 -19.74 -14.38
N ASP A 238 -15.35 -20.03 -13.84
CA ASP A 238 -16.32 -20.96 -14.41
C ASP A 238 -17.59 -20.20 -14.75
N LEU A 239 -18.04 -20.35 -15.99
CA LEU A 239 -19.33 -19.85 -16.48
C LEU A 239 -20.32 -21.01 -16.54
N VAL A 240 -21.33 -20.97 -15.70
CA VAL A 240 -22.46 -21.91 -15.71
C VAL A 240 -23.66 -21.26 -16.39
N ILE A 241 -24.17 -21.91 -17.43
CA ILE A 241 -25.42 -21.53 -18.08
C ILE A 241 -26.54 -22.25 -17.35
N ASN A 242 -27.49 -21.50 -16.78
CA ASN A 242 -28.69 -22.06 -16.16
C ASN A 242 -29.94 -21.69 -16.95
N VAL A 243 -30.89 -22.60 -17.00
CA VAL A 243 -32.26 -22.33 -17.45
C VAL A 243 -33.13 -22.14 -16.22
N LEU A 244 -33.98 -21.12 -16.26
CA LEU A 244 -34.98 -20.82 -15.24
C LEU A 244 -36.30 -21.45 -15.71
N ASP A 245 -36.64 -22.62 -15.17
CA ASP A 245 -37.88 -23.33 -15.51
C ASP A 245 -38.82 -23.31 -14.29
N ALA A 246 -39.89 -22.52 -14.40
CA ALA A 246 -40.79 -22.18 -13.30
C ALA A 246 -40.01 -21.62 -12.08
N ASN A 247 -39.86 -22.43 -11.01
CA ASN A 247 -39.13 -22.06 -9.79
C ASN A 247 -37.84 -22.87 -9.59
N GLN A 248 -37.32 -23.51 -10.64
CA GLN A 248 -36.07 -24.28 -10.59
C GLN A 248 -34.98 -23.64 -11.45
N VAL A 249 -33.79 -23.52 -10.87
CA VAL A 249 -32.56 -23.15 -11.60
C VAL A 249 -31.89 -24.44 -12.05
N ILE A 250 -31.92 -24.71 -13.36
CA ILE A 250 -31.41 -25.94 -13.94
C ILE A 250 -30.07 -25.64 -14.64
N PRO A 251 -28.92 -26.09 -14.09
CA PRO A 251 -27.62 -25.91 -14.74
C PRO A 251 -27.52 -26.84 -15.96
N VAL A 252 -27.28 -26.25 -17.14
CA VAL A 252 -27.31 -26.98 -18.42
C VAL A 252 -25.95 -27.13 -19.09
N ALA A 253 -24.99 -26.26 -18.80
CA ALA A 253 -23.59 -26.41 -19.22
C ALA A 253 -22.65 -25.61 -18.31
N CYS A 254 -21.39 -26.03 -18.24
CA CYS A 254 -20.31 -25.29 -17.58
C CYS A 254 -19.09 -25.16 -18.50
N ILE A 255 -18.57 -23.94 -18.58
CA ILE A 255 -17.45 -23.54 -19.42
C ILE A 255 -16.37 -22.98 -18.49
N SER A 256 -15.17 -23.54 -18.56
CA SER A 256 -13.99 -22.96 -17.91
C SER A 256 -13.50 -21.77 -18.73
N LEU A 257 -13.21 -20.68 -18.05
CA LEU A 257 -12.63 -19.46 -18.58
C LEU A 257 -11.22 -19.28 -18.01
N MET A 258 -10.26 -18.99 -18.88
CA MET A 258 -8.95 -18.47 -18.49
C MET A 258 -8.80 -17.09 -19.11
N ILE A 259 -8.93 -16.07 -18.28
CA ILE A 259 -8.99 -14.66 -18.67
C ILE A 259 -7.65 -14.01 -18.37
N ARG A 260 -7.12 -13.25 -19.34
CA ARG A 260 -5.92 -12.43 -19.16
C ARG A 260 -6.31 -10.96 -19.21
N GLY A 261 -5.92 -10.22 -18.18
CA GLY A 261 -6.12 -8.79 -18.09
C GLY A 261 -4.78 -8.06 -18.03
N SER A 262 -4.70 -6.92 -18.68
CA SER A 262 -3.57 -5.99 -18.53
C SER A 262 -3.96 -4.86 -17.57
N GLY A 263 -3.00 -4.49 -16.71
CA GLY A 263 -3.15 -3.49 -15.68
C GLY A 263 -2.41 -2.20 -16.02
N ALA A 264 -2.95 -1.08 -15.56
CA ALA A 264 -2.26 0.19 -15.46
C ALA A 264 -2.25 0.63 -14.00
N LEU A 265 -1.16 1.23 -13.55
CA LEU A 265 -0.96 1.64 -12.16
C LEU A 265 -0.99 3.16 -12.05
N ARG A 266 -1.41 3.67 -10.89
CA ARG A 266 -1.44 5.10 -10.60
C ARG A 266 -1.20 5.35 -9.11
N VAL A 267 -0.45 6.40 -8.80
CA VAL A 267 -0.39 6.95 -7.43
C VAL A 267 -1.46 8.03 -7.29
N MET A 268 -2.33 7.90 -6.30
CA MET A 268 -3.37 8.88 -5.97
C MET A 268 -3.25 9.29 -4.50
N GLY A 269 -2.72 10.49 -4.26
CA GLY A 269 -2.33 10.90 -2.91
C GLY A 269 -1.27 9.95 -2.35
N ASN A 270 -1.61 9.23 -1.30
CA ASN A 270 -0.75 8.23 -0.66
C ASN A 270 -1.13 6.78 -1.02
N ASN A 271 -2.04 6.58 -1.96
CA ASN A 271 -2.49 5.25 -2.35
C ASN A 271 -1.85 4.80 -3.65
N LEU A 272 -1.53 3.50 -3.73
CA LEU A 272 -1.25 2.83 -4.99
C LEU A 272 -2.56 2.20 -5.51
N GLY A 273 -3.09 2.81 -6.57
CA GLY A 273 -4.26 2.32 -7.28
C GLY A 273 -3.90 1.80 -8.67
N GLY A 274 -4.91 1.38 -9.41
CA GLY A 274 -4.76 0.93 -10.78
C GLY A 274 -6.09 0.72 -11.49
N SER A 275 -5.99 0.15 -12.68
CA SER A 275 -7.13 -0.25 -13.49
C SER A 275 -6.73 -1.47 -14.32
N VAL A 276 -7.68 -2.36 -14.58
CA VAL A 276 -7.53 -3.50 -15.47
C VAL A 276 -8.33 -3.31 -16.75
N SER A 277 -7.82 -3.89 -17.83
CA SER A 277 -8.54 -4.07 -19.09
C SER A 277 -8.44 -5.53 -19.53
N LEU A 278 -9.46 -6.03 -20.23
CA LEU A 278 -9.43 -7.38 -20.79
C LEU A 278 -8.49 -7.42 -21.99
N GLU A 279 -7.46 -8.27 -21.93
CA GLU A 279 -6.55 -8.52 -23.03
C GLU A 279 -7.13 -9.62 -23.93
N ASP A 280 -7.32 -10.81 -23.38
CA ASP A 280 -8.02 -11.91 -24.02
C ASP A 280 -8.58 -12.92 -23.03
N PHE A 281 -9.22 -13.97 -23.55
CA PHE A 281 -9.57 -15.13 -22.76
C PHE A 281 -9.65 -16.39 -23.64
N SER A 282 -9.51 -17.54 -23.01
CA SER A 282 -9.79 -18.84 -23.61
C SER A 282 -10.94 -19.54 -22.91
N MET A 283 -11.61 -20.43 -23.64
CA MET A 283 -12.77 -21.17 -23.15
C MET A 283 -12.58 -22.66 -23.39
N SER A 284 -12.92 -23.48 -22.39
CA SER A 284 -13.00 -24.93 -22.54
C SER A 284 -14.28 -25.47 -21.91
N LEU A 285 -14.91 -26.46 -22.55
CA LEU A 285 -16.15 -27.05 -22.04
C LEU A 285 -15.81 -28.02 -20.90
N LYS A 286 -16.31 -27.76 -19.68
CA LYS A 286 -16.19 -28.72 -18.56
C LYS A 286 -17.22 -29.84 -18.69
N TRP A 287 -18.48 -29.47 -18.88
CA TRP A 287 -19.58 -30.42 -19.07
C TRP A 287 -20.78 -29.73 -19.75
N SER A 288 -21.67 -30.54 -20.34
CA SER A 288 -22.91 -30.04 -20.98
C SER A 288 -24.01 -31.12 -21.00
N ASN A 289 -25.20 -30.75 -20.53
CA ASN A 289 -26.43 -31.56 -20.58
C ASN A 289 -27.31 -31.24 -21.81
N ILE A 290 -26.80 -30.38 -22.69
CA ILE A 290 -27.40 -29.93 -23.96
C ILE A 290 -26.52 -30.30 -25.16
N GLY A 291 -25.60 -31.25 -24.99
CA GLY A 291 -24.71 -31.75 -26.04
C GLY A 291 -23.51 -30.83 -26.30
N ASN A 292 -22.82 -31.07 -27.41
CA ASN A 292 -21.60 -30.32 -27.76
C ASN A 292 -21.91 -28.84 -28.03
N LEU A 293 -21.08 -27.96 -27.45
CA LEU A 293 -21.18 -26.51 -27.62
C LEU A 293 -20.11 -26.01 -28.57
N HIS A 294 -20.52 -25.17 -29.53
CA HIS A 294 -19.61 -24.45 -30.39
C HIS A 294 -19.13 -23.19 -29.66
N LEU A 295 -18.08 -23.32 -28.84
CA LEU A 295 -17.63 -22.26 -27.92
C LEU A 295 -17.30 -20.93 -28.64
N HIS A 296 -16.80 -20.97 -29.88
CA HIS A 296 -16.53 -19.76 -30.67
C HIS A 296 -17.78 -18.89 -30.89
N LEU A 297 -18.99 -19.47 -30.92
CA LEU A 297 -20.25 -18.72 -31.03
C LEU A 297 -20.62 -18.01 -29.71
N LEU A 298 -20.08 -18.48 -28.58
CA LEU A 298 -20.29 -17.87 -27.27
C LEU A 298 -19.28 -16.76 -26.96
N GLN A 299 -18.15 -16.73 -27.67
CA GLN A 299 -17.06 -15.81 -27.41
C GLN A 299 -17.50 -14.33 -27.41
N PRO A 300 -18.31 -13.82 -28.36
CA PRO A 300 -18.76 -12.42 -28.32
C PRO A 300 -19.64 -12.09 -27.11
N ILE A 301 -20.45 -13.05 -26.66
CA ILE A 301 -21.32 -12.90 -25.48
C ILE A 301 -20.46 -12.83 -24.22
N VAL A 302 -19.53 -13.78 -24.05
CA VAL A 302 -18.63 -13.82 -22.90
C VAL A 302 -17.75 -12.57 -22.85
N TRP A 303 -17.20 -12.14 -23.99
CA TRP A 303 -16.43 -10.89 -24.11
C TRP A 303 -17.25 -9.69 -23.60
N THR A 304 -18.50 -9.56 -24.05
CA THR A 304 -19.39 -8.47 -23.65
C THR A 304 -19.66 -8.49 -22.15
N VAL A 305 -19.94 -9.67 -21.58
CA VAL A 305 -20.18 -9.83 -20.13
C VAL A 305 -18.94 -9.41 -19.32
N ILE A 306 -17.74 -9.88 -19.70
CA ILE A 306 -16.51 -9.51 -19.00
C ILE A 306 -16.26 -8.00 -19.09
N GLN A 307 -16.35 -7.42 -20.28
CA GLN A 307 -16.07 -5.99 -20.52
C GLN A 307 -17.07 -5.04 -19.86
N THR A 308 -18.34 -5.43 -19.74
CA THR A 308 -19.39 -4.51 -19.28
C THR A 308 -19.80 -4.71 -17.82
N VAL A 309 -19.48 -5.88 -17.23
CA VAL A 309 -19.82 -6.20 -15.83
C VAL A 309 -18.56 -6.33 -14.99
N PHE A 310 -17.65 -7.22 -15.38
CA PHE A 310 -16.49 -7.59 -14.54
C PHE A 310 -15.38 -6.54 -14.54
N VAL A 311 -15.01 -6.02 -15.71
CA VAL A 311 -13.97 -4.99 -15.82
C VAL A 311 -14.36 -3.70 -15.06
N PRO A 312 -15.58 -3.14 -15.22
CA PRO A 312 -15.98 -1.95 -14.47
C PRO A 312 -16.05 -2.18 -12.96
N TYR A 313 -16.57 -3.33 -12.52
CA TYR A 313 -16.59 -3.67 -11.10
C TYR A 313 -15.17 -3.75 -10.53
N ALA A 314 -14.26 -4.47 -11.19
CA ALA A 314 -12.88 -4.57 -10.75
C ALA A 314 -12.22 -3.18 -10.68
N ASN A 315 -12.47 -2.32 -11.66
CA ASN A 315 -11.92 -0.97 -11.70
C ASN A 315 -12.45 -0.05 -10.58
N ASP A 316 -13.70 -0.19 -10.13
CA ASP A 316 -14.22 0.59 -8.98
C ASP A 316 -13.45 0.30 -7.68
N HIS A 317 -12.94 -0.92 -7.52
CA HIS A 317 -12.10 -1.31 -6.39
C HIS A 317 -10.62 -0.96 -6.63
N LEU A 318 -10.08 -1.26 -7.81
CA LEU A 318 -8.67 -1.02 -8.14
C LEU A 318 -8.33 0.48 -8.18
N GLU A 319 -9.28 1.35 -8.57
CA GLU A 319 -9.06 2.80 -8.62
C GLU A 319 -8.85 3.39 -7.22
N LYS A 320 -9.54 2.87 -6.19
CA LYS A 320 -9.33 3.26 -4.79
C LYS A 320 -7.94 2.85 -4.29
N GLY A 321 -7.47 1.70 -4.77
CA GLY A 321 -6.16 1.14 -4.43
C GLY A 321 -6.01 0.81 -2.94
N PHE A 322 -4.78 0.76 -2.48
CA PHE A 322 -4.45 0.59 -1.07
C PHE A 322 -3.45 1.66 -0.61
N PRO A 323 -3.47 2.06 0.68
CA PRO A 323 -2.54 3.04 1.22
C PRO A 323 -1.11 2.50 1.25
N LEU A 324 -0.16 3.29 0.75
CA LEU A 324 1.27 3.01 0.90
C LEU A 324 1.70 3.29 2.35
N PRO A 325 2.70 2.56 2.89
CA PRO A 325 3.17 2.69 4.27
C PRO A 325 3.95 4.00 4.46
N ILE A 326 3.22 5.10 4.59
CA ILE A 326 3.74 6.46 4.76
C ILE A 326 3.36 6.97 6.14
N MET A 327 4.31 7.63 6.79
CA MET A 327 4.12 8.22 8.12
C MET A 327 3.01 9.28 8.09
N HIS A 328 2.16 9.28 9.11
CA HIS A 328 1.11 10.31 9.25
C HIS A 328 1.71 11.73 9.24
N GLY A 329 1.02 12.64 8.55
CA GLY A 329 1.48 14.02 8.36
C GLY A 329 2.35 14.23 7.12
N PHE A 330 2.59 13.19 6.32
CA PHE A 330 3.32 13.29 5.06
C PHE A 330 2.47 12.86 3.87
N THR A 331 2.76 13.44 2.70
CA THR A 331 2.17 13.05 1.42
C THR A 331 3.23 12.87 0.35
N LEU A 332 2.97 11.97 -0.58
CA LEU A 332 3.79 11.80 -1.79
C LEU A 332 3.65 13.02 -2.71
N GLN A 333 4.76 13.43 -3.33
CA GLN A 333 4.83 14.48 -4.33
C GLN A 333 5.72 14.05 -5.50
N ASN A 334 5.29 14.33 -6.74
CA ASN A 334 6.02 13.96 -7.96
C ASN A 334 6.35 12.45 -8.00
N ALA A 335 5.38 11.62 -7.59
CA ALA A 335 5.55 10.18 -7.54
C ALA A 335 5.61 9.58 -8.94
N GLU A 336 6.57 8.68 -9.14
CA GLU A 336 6.80 7.94 -10.37
C GLU A 336 6.74 6.44 -10.06
N ILE A 337 6.16 5.67 -10.97
CA ILE A 337 6.05 4.21 -10.86
C ILE A 337 7.01 3.57 -11.83
N ILE A 338 7.78 2.60 -11.34
CA ILE A 338 8.74 1.82 -12.11
C ILE A 338 8.42 0.35 -11.88
N CYS A 339 8.27 -0.40 -12.96
CA CYS A 339 8.06 -1.83 -12.89
C CYS A 339 9.38 -2.56 -13.17
N SER A 340 9.64 -3.62 -12.42
CA SER A 340 10.75 -4.55 -12.59
C SER A 340 10.22 -5.98 -12.47
N GLU A 341 11.07 -6.98 -12.67
CA GLU A 341 10.65 -8.39 -12.57
C GLU A 341 10.09 -8.70 -11.16
N SER A 342 8.81 -9.05 -11.09
CA SER A 342 8.05 -9.32 -9.86
C SER A 342 7.88 -8.14 -8.90
N GLU A 343 8.10 -6.89 -9.31
CA GLU A 343 8.11 -5.76 -8.36
C GLU A 343 7.65 -4.44 -8.98
N ILE A 344 6.95 -3.63 -8.18
CA ILE A 344 6.57 -2.25 -8.48
C ILE A 344 7.27 -1.34 -7.48
N THR A 345 8.04 -0.39 -7.98
CA THR A 345 8.67 0.65 -7.17
C THR A 345 7.97 2.00 -7.38
N VAL A 346 7.54 2.63 -6.29
CA VAL A 346 7.05 4.00 -6.23
C VAL A 346 8.17 4.90 -5.71
N CYS A 347 8.64 5.82 -6.56
CA CYS A 347 9.69 6.77 -6.26
C CYS A 347 9.12 8.18 -6.15
N SER A 348 9.32 8.86 -5.03
CA SER A 348 8.61 10.11 -4.74
C SER A 348 9.43 11.06 -3.87
N ASP A 349 9.15 12.36 -4.02
CA ASP A 349 9.45 13.33 -2.98
C ASP A 349 8.38 13.26 -1.89
N VAL A 350 8.65 13.84 -0.72
CA VAL A 350 7.72 13.85 0.40
C VAL A 350 7.47 15.29 0.83
N ALA A 351 6.21 15.65 1.02
CA ALA A 351 5.80 16.94 1.56
C ALA A 351 5.13 16.76 2.92
N TYR A 352 5.41 17.67 3.85
CA TYR A 352 4.73 17.72 5.14
C TYR A 352 3.36 18.40 4.99
N LEU A 353 2.31 17.74 5.47
CA LEU A 353 0.96 18.27 5.54
C LEU A 353 0.86 19.14 6.79
N ASP A 354 0.80 20.46 6.59
CA ASP A 354 0.62 21.38 7.70
C ASP A 354 -0.72 21.11 8.40
N SER A 355 -0.79 21.30 9.72
CA SER A 355 -1.93 20.93 10.59
C SER A 355 -3.30 21.52 10.17
N SER A 356 -3.32 22.47 9.24
CA SER A 356 -4.52 23.04 8.61
C SER A 356 -5.08 22.24 7.42
N GLN A 357 -4.37 21.21 6.95
CA GLN A 357 -4.72 20.40 5.77
C GLN A 357 -4.86 18.90 6.07
N GLN A 358 -4.78 18.48 7.33
CA GLN A 358 -5.02 17.08 7.70
C GLN A 358 -6.51 16.73 7.48
N PRO A 359 -6.84 15.69 6.69
CA PRO A 359 -8.18 15.13 6.68
C PRO A 359 -8.48 14.58 8.08
N GLN A 360 -9.55 15.08 8.72
CA GLN A 360 -10.05 14.52 9.96
C GLN A 360 -10.69 13.16 9.66
N TRP A 361 -9.96 12.07 9.93
CA TRP A 361 -10.55 10.75 10.07
C TRP A 361 -10.11 10.15 11.41
N LEU A 362 -11.11 9.86 12.24
CA LEU A 362 -11.06 9.05 13.44
C LEU A 362 -11.21 7.58 13.06
#